data_AF-A0A3C0IWE6-F1
#
_entry.id   AF-A0A3C0IWE6-F1
#
_cell.length_a   1.000
_cell.length_b   1.000
_cell.length_c   1.000
_cell.angle_alpha   90.00
_cell.angle_beta   90.00
_cell.angle_gamma   90.00
#
_symmetry.space_group_name_H-M   'P 1'
#
loop_
_entity.id
_entity.type
_entity.pdbx_description
1 polymer ?
#
loop_
_entity_poly.entity_id
_entity_poly.type
_entity_poly.pdbx_seq_one_letter_code
_entity_poly.pdbx_strand_id
1 'polypeptide(L)'
;MPDHSDTSETPERQWMMAFPAIAFLFVVLCIVAFLHSPYFEIRQVRVSGANYLSEYEVLLIADIPEKANVFLIPTKRIEQRLAATPRIRKARV
;
A
#
# COMPACT_ATOMS: atom_id res chain seq x y z
N MET A 1 -40.90 -40.92 40.05
CA MET A 1 -40.89 -39.95 38.94
C MET A 1 -39.46 -39.69 38.53
N PRO A 2 -39.09 -39.71 37.24
CA PRO A 2 -37.82 -39.16 36.80
C PRO A 2 -37.96 -37.62 36.69
N ASP A 3 -37.07 -36.90 37.36
CA ASP A 3 -36.94 -35.44 37.23
C ASP A 3 -35.95 -35.13 36.11
N HIS A 4 -36.46 -34.57 35.01
CA HIS A 4 -35.68 -34.07 33.89
C HIS A 4 -35.21 -32.65 34.23
N SER A 5 -34.09 -32.51 34.93
CA SER A 5 -33.36 -31.23 34.92
C SER A 5 -32.45 -31.20 33.70
N ASP A 6 -33.04 -30.64 32.64
CA ASP A 6 -32.40 -30.35 31.37
C ASP A 6 -31.06 -29.62 31.57
N THR A 7 -30.07 -30.17 30.86
CA THR A 7 -28.76 -29.59 30.66
C THR A 7 -28.92 -28.33 29.81
N SER A 8 -28.94 -27.15 30.43
CA SER A 8 -28.80 -25.89 29.70
C SER A 8 -27.32 -25.62 29.46
N GLU A 9 -26.76 -26.25 28.42
CA GLU A 9 -25.45 -25.86 27.89
C GLU A 9 -25.53 -24.41 27.38
N THR A 10 -24.74 -23.53 28.00
CA THR A 10 -24.62 -22.12 27.71
C THR A 10 -23.91 -21.87 26.37
N PRO A 11 -24.55 -21.22 25.36
CA PRO A 11 -23.87 -20.86 24.13
C PRO A 11 -23.44 -19.38 24.16
N GLU A 12 -22.74 -18.95 25.22
CA GLU A 12 -22.42 -17.50 25.41
C GLU A 12 -21.02 -17.12 24.90
N ARG A 13 -20.27 -18.09 24.38
CA ARG A 13 -18.85 -17.92 24.03
C ARG A 13 -18.58 -17.69 22.55
N GLN A 14 -19.61 -17.72 21.69
CA GLN A 14 -19.44 -17.56 20.25
C GLN A 14 -19.36 -16.08 19.81
N TRP A 15 -19.97 -15.16 20.56
CA TRP A 15 -20.04 -13.74 20.20
C TRP A 15 -18.79 -12.91 20.59
N MET A 16 -17.95 -13.40 21.52
CA MET A 16 -16.74 -12.67 21.93
C MET A 16 -15.61 -12.69 20.87
N MET A 17 -15.67 -13.58 19.87
CA MET A 17 -14.67 -13.66 18.80
C MET A 17 -15.10 -12.95 17.50
N ALA A 18 -16.39 -12.65 17.32
CA ALA A 18 -16.88 -11.95 16.14
C ALA A 18 -16.46 -10.47 16.14
N PHE A 19 -16.46 -9.83 17.30
CA PHE A 19 -16.08 -8.42 17.46
C PHE A 19 -14.64 -8.11 16.98
N PRO A 20 -13.59 -8.83 17.40
CA PRO A 20 -12.23 -8.56 16.92
C PRO A 20 -12.07 -8.87 15.42
N ALA A 21 -12.78 -9.88 14.89
CA ALA A 21 -12.72 -10.21 13.47
C ALA A 21 -13.35 -9.11 12.61
N ILE A 22 -14.49 -8.56 13.02
CA ILE A 22 -15.15 -7.43 12.33
C ILE A 22 -14.28 -6.17 12.43
N ALA A 23 -13.71 -5.89 13.60
CA ALA A 23 -12.79 -4.76 13.77
C ALA A 23 -11.54 -4.91 12.89
N PHE A 24 -10.95 -6.10 12.82
CA PHE A 24 -9.82 -6.39 11.95
C PHE A 24 -10.16 -6.20 10.46
N LEU A 25 -11.31 -6.73 10.03
CA LEU A 25 -11.79 -6.55 8.66
C LEU A 25 -11.99 -5.06 8.32
N PHE A 26 -12.58 -4.30 9.25
CA PHE A 26 -12.76 -2.86 9.09
C PHE A 26 -11.43 -2.12 8.95
N VAL A 27 -10.44 -2.44 9.78
CA VAL A 27 -9.09 -1.87 9.68
C VAL A 27 -8.46 -2.19 8.32
N VAL A 28 -8.54 -3.43 7.85
CA VAL A 28 -8.02 -3.82 6.53
C VAL A 28 -8.72 -3.04 5.41
N LEU A 29 -10.05 -2.91 5.46
CA LEU A 29 -10.83 -2.12 4.51
C LEU A 29 -10.41 -0.64 4.50
N CYS A 30 -10.23 -0.03 5.67
CA CYS A 30 -9.75 1.35 5.78
C CYS A 30 -8.35 1.51 5.16
N ILE A 31 -7.43 0.56 5.42
CA ILE A 31 -6.09 0.58 4.84
C ILE A 31 -6.14 0.47 3.32
N VAL A 32 -6.93 -0.46 2.77
CA VAL A 32 -7.09 -0.63 1.32
C VAL A 32 -7.73 0.62 0.70
N ALA A 33 -8.79 1.15 1.29
CA ALA A 33 -9.44 2.37 0.83
C ALA A 33 -8.47 3.57 0.87
N PHE A 34 -7.62 3.65 1.88
CA PHE A 34 -6.59 4.68 2.00
C PHE A 34 -5.48 4.52 0.95
N LEU A 35 -5.04 3.29 0.68
CA LEU A 35 -4.05 2.94 -0.36
C LEU A 35 -4.58 3.11 -1.79
N HIS A 36 -5.89 3.06 -1.99
CA HIS A 36 -6.52 3.34 -3.28
C HIS A 36 -7.15 4.74 -3.36
N SER A 37 -6.99 5.55 -2.31
CA SER A 37 -7.54 6.90 -2.29
C SER A 37 -6.78 7.81 -3.26
N PRO A 38 -7.51 8.64 -4.06
CA PRO A 38 -6.90 9.62 -4.96
C PRO A 38 -6.13 10.72 -4.21
N TYR A 39 -6.22 10.75 -2.88
CA TYR A 39 -5.49 11.71 -2.06
C TYR A 39 -3.97 11.51 -2.12
N PHE A 40 -3.51 10.27 -2.31
CA PHE A 40 -2.08 9.92 -2.38
C PHE A 40 -1.62 9.57 -3.79
N GLU A 41 -2.37 9.97 -4.80
CA GLU A 41 -1.97 9.85 -6.19
C GLU A 41 -0.80 10.81 -6.49
N ILE A 42 0.19 10.33 -7.25
CA ILE A 42 1.35 11.14 -7.65
C ILE A 42 0.88 12.23 -8.61
N ARG A 43 0.87 13.48 -8.14
CA ARG A 43 0.47 14.64 -8.95
C ARG A 43 1.61 15.27 -9.72
N GLN A 44 2.80 15.30 -9.13
CA GLN A 44 3.97 15.95 -9.71
C GLN A 44 5.23 15.16 -9.33
N VAL A 45 6.09 14.92 -10.32
CA VAL A 45 7.43 14.38 -10.13
C VAL A 45 8.40 15.51 -10.46
N ARG A 46 9.37 15.77 -9.58
CA ARG A 46 10.39 16.79 -9.79
C ARG A 46 11.75 16.13 -9.88
N VAL A 47 12.48 16.42 -10.95
CA VAL A 47 13.86 15.96 -11.11
C VAL A 47 14.81 17.03 -10.57
N SER A 48 15.82 16.62 -9.80
CA SER A 48 16.83 17.52 -9.24
C SER A 48 18.23 16.93 -9.42
N GLY A 49 19.21 17.79 -9.71
CA GLY A 49 20.60 17.38 -9.93
C GLY A 49 20.90 16.78 -11.32
N ALA A 50 19.97 16.89 -12.27
CA ALA A 50 20.21 16.48 -13.66
C ALA A 50 20.92 17.61 -14.42
N ASN A 51 22.23 17.45 -14.66
CA ASN A 51 23.04 18.43 -15.42
C ASN A 51 23.17 18.08 -16.91
N TYR A 52 23.09 16.79 -17.25
CA TYR A 52 23.36 16.28 -18.59
C TYR A 52 22.14 15.57 -19.23
N LEU A 53 21.10 15.31 -18.44
CA LEU A 53 19.86 14.70 -18.89
C LEU A 53 18.74 15.72 -18.68
N SER A 54 17.85 15.82 -19.65
CA SER A 54 16.62 16.58 -19.49
C SER A 54 15.69 15.90 -18.48
N GLU A 55 14.81 16.67 -17.85
CA GLU A 55 13.79 16.12 -16.94
C GLU A 55 12.91 15.08 -17.64
N TYR A 56 12.56 15.31 -18.90
CA TYR A 56 11.81 14.36 -19.72
C TYR A 56 12.53 13.02 -19.91
N GLU A 57 13.83 13.03 -20.23
CA GLU A 57 14.62 11.79 -20.35
C GLU A 57 14.68 11.03 -19.03
N VAL A 58 14.85 11.74 -17.90
CA VAL A 58 14.87 11.11 -16.58
C VAL A 58 13.53 10.46 -16.26
N LEU A 59 12.41 11.13 -16.56
CA LEU A 59 11.07 10.57 -16.37
C LEU A 59 10.82 9.35 -17.26
N LEU A 60 11.30 9.38 -18.50
CA LEU A 60 11.19 8.26 -19.45
C LEU A 60 11.97 7.03 -18.97
N ILE A 61 13.18 7.22 -18.44
CA ILE A 61 14.00 6.15 -17.87
C ILE A 61 13.40 5.62 -16.56
N ALA A 62 12.87 6.52 -15.73
CA ALA A 62 12.25 6.18 -14.46
C ALA A 62 11.01 5.28 -14.66
N ASP A 63 10.28 5.47 -15.77
CA ASP A 63 9.09 4.69 -16.14
C ASP A 63 8.13 4.62 -14.95
N ILE A 64 7.75 5.80 -14.46
CA ILE A 64 6.88 5.98 -13.32
C ILE A 64 5.43 5.74 -13.78
N PRO A 65 4.71 4.76 -13.21
CA PRO A 65 3.33 4.51 -13.59
C PRO A 65 2.46 5.73 -13.31
N GLU A 66 1.72 6.18 -14.33
CA GLU A 66 0.73 7.24 -14.19
C GLU A 66 -0.35 6.83 -13.19
N LYS A 67 -0.83 7.80 -12.40
CA LYS A 67 -1.91 7.60 -11.41
C LYS A 67 -1.62 6.57 -10.31
N ALA A 68 -0.35 6.21 -10.12
CA ALA A 68 0.04 5.34 -9.03
C ALA A 68 -0.02 6.09 -7.68
N ASN A 69 -0.34 5.35 -6.62
CA ASN A 69 -0.21 5.86 -5.27
C ASN A 69 1.27 5.97 -4.88
N VAL A 70 1.67 7.07 -4.24
CA VAL A 70 3.03 7.29 -3.70
C VAL A 70 3.52 6.12 -2.83
N PHE A 71 2.62 5.45 -2.09
CA PHE A 71 2.98 4.30 -1.24
C PHE A 71 3.19 3.00 -2.01
N LEU A 72 2.57 2.86 -3.19
CA LEU A 72 2.61 1.65 -4.00
C LEU A 72 3.68 1.70 -5.10
N ILE A 73 4.39 2.84 -5.22
CA ILE A 73 5.38 3.02 -6.27
C ILE A 73 6.65 2.21 -5.96
N PRO A 74 7.20 1.46 -6.95
CA PRO A 74 8.38 0.64 -6.73
C PRO A 74 9.66 1.49 -6.78
N THR A 75 9.89 2.33 -5.76
CA THR A 75 11.04 3.28 -5.68
C THR A 75 12.38 2.60 -5.93
N LYS A 76 12.65 1.45 -5.30
CA LYS A 76 13.89 0.68 -5.51
C LYS A 76 14.10 0.28 -6.97
N ARG A 77 13.03 -0.09 -7.68
CA ARG A 77 13.11 -0.49 -9.10
C ARG A 77 13.40 0.72 -9.98
N ILE A 78 12.80 1.87 -9.66
CA ILE A 78 13.06 3.14 -10.33
C ILE A 78 14.52 3.56 -10.12
N GLU A 79 15.02 3.52 -8.88
CA GLU A 79 16.42 3.81 -8.57
C GLU A 79 17.39 2.91 -9.34
N GLN A 80 17.10 1.60 -9.41
CA GLN A 80 17.91 0.64 -10.16
C GLN A 80 17.93 0.93 -11.66
N ARG A 81 16.77 1.26 -12.26
CA ARG A 81 16.68 1.65 -13.69
C ARG A 81 17.48 2.91 -13.99
N LEU A 82 17.36 3.92 -13.13
CA LEU A 82 18.11 5.15 -13.24
C LEU A 82 19.62 4.89 -13.09
N ALA A 83 20.04 4.12 -12.08
CA ALA A 83 21.44 3.78 -11.86
C ALA A 83 22.05 2.88 -12.96
N ALA A 84 21.23 2.11 -13.68
CA ALA A 84 21.67 1.33 -14.83
C ALA A 84 21.97 2.17 -16.07
N THR A 85 21.58 3.46 -16.08
CA THR A 85 21.86 4.38 -17.18
C THR A 85 23.29 4.90 -17.07
N PRO A 86 24.17 4.72 -18.09
CA PRO A 86 25.58 5.09 -18.01
C PRO A 86 25.87 6.55 -17.66
N ARG A 87 24.94 7.46 -17.95
CA ARG A 87 25.04 8.90 -17.70
C ARG A 87 24.62 9.30 -16.28
N ILE A 88 24.14 8.36 -15.46
CA ILE A 88 23.65 8.59 -14.10
C ILE A 88 24.59 7.90 -13.11
N ARG A 89 25.33 8.69 -12.34
CA ARG A 89 26.28 8.16 -11.34
C ARG A 89 25.56 7.60 -10.10
N LYS A 90 24.46 8.22 -9.69
CA LYS A 90 23.66 7.85 -8.52
C LYS A 90 22.25 8.43 -8.66
N ALA A 91 21.24 7.67 -8.26
CA ALA A 91 19.85 8.11 -8.16
C ALA A 91 19.29 7.83 -6.77
N ARG A 92 18.34 8.67 -6.32
CA ARG A 92 17.53 8.48 -5.12
C ARG A 92 16.11 8.96 -5.42
N VAL A 93 15.11 8.18 -5.03
CA VAL A 93 13.69 8.45 -5.30
C VAL A 93 12.93 8.61 -3.98
#